data_AF-A0A917HP88-F1
#
_entry.id   AF-A0A917HP88-F1
#
_cell.length_a   1.000
_cell.length_b   1.000
_cell.length_c   1.000
_cell.angle_alpha   90.00
_cell.angle_beta   90.00
_cell.angle_gamma   90.00
#
_symmetry.space_group_name_H-M   'P 1'
#
loop_
_entity.id
_entity.type
_entity.pdbx_description
1 polymer ?
#
loop_
_entity_poly.entity_id
_entity_poly.type
_entity_poly.pdbx_seq_one_letter_code
_entity_poly.pdbx_strand_id
1 'polypeptide(L)'
;MPIEEYVFYLTGFLCVLLLYIWLDEYWLAAYTVEGASALRQQFRRLLKLHPESIILAVALVIGAILFKKYLSNSPAGFPGYFIFLALAALVPSAALLSSARPVINWRAFSLTAFFILLVSLMWEVTLAIPYGWWNFRAEQMLGVRITAWGYLPIEEVCLWMTVTYATVIVYETVKCWQSSGRSMRHAFFGNSL
;
A
#
# COMPACT_ATOMS: atom_id res chain seq x y z
N MET A 1 20.29 9.96 3.68
CA MET A 1 19.73 8.74 4.26
C MET A 1 20.87 7.75 4.46
N PRO A 2 21.00 7.15 5.65
CA PRO A 2 21.91 6.03 5.90
C PRO A 2 21.56 4.80 5.03
N ILE A 3 22.51 3.88 4.82
CA ILE A 3 22.29 2.69 3.98
C ILE A 3 21.28 1.73 4.62
N GLU A 4 21.26 1.69 5.94
CA GLU A 4 20.41 0.88 6.80
C GLU A 4 18.93 1.16 6.56
N GLU A 5 18.60 2.42 6.25
CA GLU A 5 17.23 2.85 5.97
C GLU A 5 16.71 2.25 4.65
N TYR A 6 17.56 2.18 3.63
CA TYR A 6 17.21 1.50 2.38
C TYR A 6 17.02 -0.01 2.57
N VAL A 7 17.89 -0.64 3.38
CA VAL A 7 17.76 -2.06 3.74
C VAL A 7 16.47 -2.31 4.51
N PHE A 8 16.12 -1.43 5.44
CA PHE A 8 14.89 -1.52 6.20
C PHE A 8 13.65 -1.43 5.30
N TYR A 9 13.59 -0.46 4.39
CA TYR A 9 12.46 -0.34 3.48
C TYR A 9 12.36 -1.50 2.48
N LEU A 10 13.48 -1.98 1.96
CA LEU A 10 13.50 -3.14 1.07
C LEU A 10 13.04 -4.40 1.80
N THR A 11 13.59 -4.68 2.98
CA THR A 11 13.26 -5.88 3.75
C THR A 11 11.82 -5.82 4.28
N GLY A 12 11.32 -4.64 4.65
CA GLY A 12 9.91 -4.43 4.99
C GLY A 12 8.97 -4.76 3.82
N PHE A 13 9.27 -4.28 2.62
CA PHE A 13 8.49 -4.63 1.42
C PHE A 13 8.52 -6.13 1.13
N LEU A 14 9.70 -6.76 1.19
CA LEU A 14 9.84 -8.21 1.00
C LEU A 14 9.08 -9.00 2.07
N CYS A 15 9.10 -8.54 3.32
CA CYS A 15 8.36 -9.15 4.42
C CYS A 15 6.86 -9.12 4.15
N VAL A 16 6.31 -7.95 3.78
CA VAL A 16 4.90 -7.80 3.40
C VAL A 16 4.52 -8.77 2.28
N LEU A 17 5.32 -8.82 1.20
CA LEU A 17 5.07 -9.67 0.05
C LEU A 17 5.10 -11.16 0.42
N LEU A 18 6.16 -11.61 1.10
CA LEU A 18 6.34 -13.01 1.49
C LEU A 18 5.28 -13.45 2.50
N LEU A 19 4.91 -12.57 3.44
CA LEU A 19 3.84 -12.85 4.40
C LEU A 19 2.50 -13.01 3.67
N TYR A 20 2.19 -12.12 2.72
CA TYR A 20 0.98 -12.26 1.92
C TYR A 20 0.98 -13.56 1.12
N ILE A 21 2.07 -13.90 0.43
CA ILE A 21 2.20 -15.15 -0.34
C ILE A 21 2.02 -16.37 0.58
N TRP A 22 2.66 -16.37 1.74
CA TRP A 22 2.55 -17.47 2.69
C TRP A 22 1.12 -17.64 3.21
N LEU A 23 0.43 -16.53 3.48
CA LEU A 23 -0.96 -16.57 3.90
C LEU A 23 -1.89 -16.98 2.76
N ASP A 24 -1.72 -16.42 1.56
CA ASP A 24 -2.53 -16.69 0.36
C ASP A 24 -2.37 -18.14 -0.12
N GLU A 25 -1.14 -18.63 -0.29
CA GLU A 25 -0.88 -19.93 -0.92
C GLU A 25 -0.95 -21.11 0.04
N TYR A 26 -0.72 -20.89 1.33
CA TYR A 26 -0.60 -21.99 2.31
C TYR A 26 -1.69 -21.95 3.38
N TRP A 27 -1.73 -20.91 4.22
CA TRP A 27 -2.63 -20.91 5.38
C TRP A 27 -4.10 -20.67 5.03
N LEU A 28 -4.35 -19.87 4.01
CA LEU A 28 -5.69 -19.44 3.59
C LEU A 28 -5.95 -19.83 2.14
N ALA A 29 -5.28 -20.89 1.66
CA ALA A 29 -5.39 -21.43 0.31
C ALA A 29 -6.84 -21.75 -0.10
N ALA A 30 -7.69 -22.16 0.85
CA ALA A 30 -9.11 -22.41 0.62
C ALA A 30 -9.90 -21.17 0.13
N TYR A 31 -9.32 -19.98 0.26
CA TYR A 31 -9.92 -18.71 -0.15
C TYR A 31 -9.21 -18.07 -1.34
N THR A 32 -8.19 -18.74 -1.86
CA THR A 32 -7.37 -18.26 -2.96
C THR A 32 -8.02 -18.67 -4.28
N VAL A 33 -8.14 -17.72 -5.18
CA VAL A 33 -8.61 -18.02 -6.53
C VAL A 33 -7.52 -18.82 -7.24
N GLU A 34 -7.84 -20.01 -7.75
CA GLU A 34 -6.86 -20.88 -8.41
C GLU A 34 -6.29 -20.29 -9.70
N GLY A 35 -5.05 -20.68 -10.04
CA GLY A 35 -4.33 -20.27 -11.25
C GLY A 35 -5.09 -20.56 -12.56
N ALA A 36 -5.75 -21.72 -12.64
CA ALA A 36 -6.50 -22.16 -13.81
C ALA A 36 -7.90 -21.53 -13.94
N SER A 37 -8.32 -20.74 -12.95
CA SER A 37 -9.65 -20.11 -12.98
C SER A 37 -9.79 -19.14 -14.15
N ALA A 38 -10.99 -19.08 -14.73
CA ALA A 38 -11.32 -18.10 -15.76
C ALA A 38 -11.08 -16.66 -15.28
N LEU A 39 -11.25 -16.38 -13.98
CA LEU A 39 -10.99 -15.07 -13.38
C LEU A 39 -9.52 -14.63 -13.54
N ARG A 40 -8.57 -15.56 -13.47
CA ARG A 40 -7.14 -15.25 -13.64
C ARG A 40 -6.67 -15.28 -15.09
N GLN A 41 -7.37 -15.98 -15.99
CA GLN A 41 -6.90 -16.20 -17.37
C GLN A 41 -7.68 -15.41 -18.42
N GLN A 42 -8.99 -15.18 -18.21
CA GLN A 42 -9.90 -14.60 -19.18
C GLN A 42 -10.13 -13.12 -18.89
N PHE A 43 -9.17 -12.30 -19.30
CA PHE A 43 -9.29 -10.84 -19.29
C PHE A 43 -8.91 -10.25 -20.64
N ARG A 44 -9.49 -9.09 -20.99
CA ARG A 44 -9.11 -8.35 -22.21
C ARG A 44 -7.79 -7.60 -22.03
N ARG A 45 -7.62 -6.96 -20.87
CA ARG A 45 -6.43 -6.21 -20.45
C ARG A 45 -6.39 -6.09 -18.93
N LEU A 46 -5.20 -6.05 -18.34
CA LEU A 46 -5.01 -5.86 -16.89
C LEU A 46 -5.05 -4.38 -16.49
N LEU A 47 -4.59 -3.47 -17.36
CA LEU A 47 -4.64 -2.04 -17.08
C LEU A 47 -6.08 -1.54 -17.31
N LYS A 48 -6.77 -1.27 -16.21
CA LYS A 48 -8.16 -0.80 -16.19
C LYS A 48 -8.28 0.28 -15.14
N LEU A 49 -8.44 1.53 -15.61
CA LEU A 49 -8.61 2.67 -14.73
C LEU A 49 -9.77 2.42 -13.75
N HIS A 50 -9.52 2.65 -12.47
CA HIS A 50 -10.49 2.59 -11.39
C HIS A 50 -10.82 4.03 -10.94
N PRO A 51 -11.90 4.64 -11.47
CA PRO A 51 -12.18 6.07 -11.25
C PRO A 51 -12.36 6.43 -9.78
N GLU A 52 -12.92 5.53 -8.97
CA GLU A 52 -13.10 5.76 -7.54
C GLU A 52 -11.76 5.97 -6.82
N SER A 53 -10.70 5.24 -7.21
CA SER A 53 -9.36 5.43 -6.64
C SER A 53 -8.76 6.79 -7.04
N ILE A 54 -9.06 7.27 -8.25
CA ILE A 54 -8.63 8.59 -8.72
C ILE A 54 -9.35 9.69 -7.94
N ILE A 55 -10.66 9.58 -7.79
CA ILE A 55 -11.47 10.53 -7.02
C ILE A 55 -10.99 10.57 -5.57
N LEU A 56 -10.76 9.41 -4.96
CA LEU A 56 -10.22 9.30 -3.61
C LEU A 56 -8.82 9.94 -3.50
N ALA A 57 -7.95 9.74 -4.48
CA ALA A 57 -6.61 10.33 -4.48
C ALA A 57 -6.67 11.86 -4.50
N VAL A 58 -7.49 12.42 -5.41
CA VAL A 58 -7.70 13.87 -5.50
C VAL A 58 -8.30 14.40 -4.20
N ALA A 59 -9.30 13.72 -3.65
CA ALA A 59 -9.95 14.11 -2.40
C ALA A 59 -8.98 14.11 -1.22
N LEU A 60 -8.14 13.07 -1.07
CA LEU A 60 -7.14 12.98 0.00
C LEU A 60 -6.03 14.00 -0.16
N VAL A 61 -5.56 14.27 -1.37
CA VAL A 61 -4.53 15.28 -1.64
C VAL A 61 -5.05 16.68 -1.30
N ILE A 62 -6.22 17.05 -1.84
CA ILE A 62 -6.84 18.36 -1.55
C ILE A 62 -7.16 18.46 -0.06
N GLY A 63 -7.77 17.42 0.52
CA GLY A 63 -8.11 17.35 1.94
C GLY A 63 -6.89 17.52 2.84
N ALA A 64 -5.78 16.85 2.54
CA ALA A 64 -4.53 16.97 3.29
C ALA A 64 -3.98 18.40 3.24
N ILE A 65 -3.95 19.03 2.05
CA ILE A 65 -3.48 20.40 1.88
C ILE A 65 -4.35 21.37 2.68
N LEU A 66 -5.67 21.28 2.54
CA LEU A 66 -6.62 22.13 3.27
C LEU A 66 -6.50 21.91 4.79
N PHE A 67 -6.45 20.65 5.22
CA PHE A 67 -6.28 20.31 6.64
C PHE A 67 -4.99 20.90 7.21
N LYS A 68 -3.86 20.70 6.52
CA LYS A 68 -2.56 21.24 6.94
C LYS A 68 -2.62 22.76 7.07
N LYS A 69 -3.24 23.46 6.12
CA LYS A 69 -3.26 24.93 6.11
C LYS A 69 -4.23 25.55 7.10
N TYR A 70 -5.38 24.94 7.33
CA TYR A 70 -6.48 25.58 8.06
C TYR A 70 -6.81 24.95 9.43
N LEU A 71 -6.50 23.67 9.64
CA LEU A 71 -6.90 22.95 10.86
C LEU A 71 -5.73 22.41 11.68
N SER A 72 -4.58 22.18 11.06
CA SER A 72 -3.42 21.61 11.74
C SER A 72 -2.81 22.57 12.75
N ASN A 73 -2.42 22.05 13.91
CA ASN A 73 -1.68 22.79 14.94
C ASN A 73 -0.28 23.22 14.48
N SER A 74 0.18 22.74 13.33
CA SER A 74 1.42 23.14 12.68
C SER A 74 1.12 23.50 11.21
N PRO A 75 0.63 24.72 10.94
CA PRO A 75 0.19 25.11 9.59
C PRO A 75 1.34 25.43 8.62
N ALA A 76 2.55 25.61 9.15
CA ALA A 76 3.75 25.81 8.36
C ALA A 76 4.10 24.55 7.54
N GLY A 77 4.53 24.76 6.29
CA GLY A 77 4.95 23.69 5.38
C GLY A 77 3.83 23.14 4.47
N PHE A 78 4.00 21.89 4.05
CA PHE A 78 3.19 21.17 3.05
C PHE A 78 3.12 19.68 3.44
N PRO A 79 1.96 19.00 3.41
CA PRO A 79 1.82 17.62 3.89
C PRO A 79 2.33 16.60 2.87
N GLY A 80 3.59 16.77 2.45
CA GLY A 80 4.20 16.03 1.35
C GLY A 80 4.31 14.53 1.63
N TYR A 81 4.59 14.14 2.89
CA TYR A 81 4.70 12.73 3.22
C TYR A 81 3.34 12.01 3.14
N PHE A 82 2.29 12.61 3.70
CA PHE A 82 0.94 12.05 3.58
C PHE A 82 0.49 11.94 2.11
N ILE A 83 0.74 12.97 1.30
CA ILE A 83 0.43 12.95 -0.14
C ILE A 83 1.20 11.84 -0.86
N PHE A 84 2.49 11.69 -0.55
CA PHE A 84 3.31 10.61 -1.08
C PHE A 84 2.71 9.23 -0.75
N LEU A 85 2.32 9.00 0.50
CA LEU A 85 1.67 7.74 0.91
C LEU A 85 0.33 7.52 0.20
N ALA A 86 -0.50 8.56 0.09
CA ALA A 86 -1.78 8.48 -0.60
C ALA A 86 -1.59 8.11 -2.08
N LEU A 87 -0.63 8.74 -2.76
CA LEU A 87 -0.33 8.42 -4.17
C LEU A 87 0.33 7.05 -4.31
N ALA A 88 1.21 6.64 -3.41
CA ALA A 88 1.84 5.32 -3.43
C ALA A 88 0.81 4.19 -3.32
N ALA A 89 -0.28 4.37 -2.55
CA ALA A 89 -1.40 3.44 -2.49
C ALA A 89 -2.32 3.54 -3.71
N LEU A 90 -2.69 4.77 -4.08
CA LEU A 90 -3.80 5.00 -4.99
C LEU A 90 -3.42 5.01 -6.46
N VAL A 91 -2.16 5.23 -6.82
CA VAL A 91 -1.69 5.10 -8.21
C VAL A 91 -1.75 3.64 -8.69
N PRO A 92 -1.18 2.64 -7.97
CA PRO A 92 -1.36 1.24 -8.33
C PRO A 92 -2.84 0.83 -8.32
N SER A 93 -3.59 1.30 -7.33
CA SER A 93 -5.03 1.04 -7.21
C SER A 93 -5.81 1.57 -8.42
N ALA A 94 -5.56 2.83 -8.81
CA ALA A 94 -6.19 3.45 -9.95
C ALA A 94 -5.89 2.70 -11.25
N ALA A 95 -4.70 2.12 -11.42
CA ALA A 95 -4.33 1.42 -12.64
C ALA A 95 -4.80 -0.04 -12.68
N LEU A 96 -4.77 -0.74 -11.54
CA LEU A 96 -4.78 -2.21 -11.49
C LEU A 96 -5.87 -2.80 -10.59
N LEU A 97 -6.48 -2.03 -9.67
CA LEU A 97 -7.43 -2.58 -8.69
C LEU A 97 -8.63 -3.26 -9.36
N SER A 98 -9.16 -2.68 -10.44
CA SER A 98 -10.27 -3.27 -11.20
C SER A 98 -9.98 -4.70 -11.69
N SER A 99 -8.70 -5.03 -11.92
CA SER A 99 -8.27 -6.36 -12.36
C SER A 99 -7.87 -7.26 -11.19
N ALA A 100 -7.25 -6.70 -10.14
CA ALA A 100 -6.82 -7.46 -8.98
C ALA A 100 -7.98 -7.79 -8.01
N ARG A 101 -8.94 -6.87 -7.81
CA ARG A 101 -10.01 -6.96 -6.81
C ARG A 101 -10.77 -8.30 -6.79
N PRO A 102 -11.12 -8.92 -7.94
CA PRO A 102 -11.84 -10.20 -7.95
C PRO A 102 -11.00 -11.40 -7.52
N VAL A 103 -9.67 -11.30 -7.55
CA VAL A 103 -8.75 -12.42 -7.29
C VAL A 103 -7.98 -12.27 -5.96
N ILE A 104 -7.99 -11.08 -5.35
CA ILE A 104 -7.41 -10.84 -4.03
C ILE A 104 -8.08 -11.74 -3.00
N ASN A 105 -7.26 -12.53 -2.29
CA ASN A 105 -7.69 -13.20 -1.07
C ASN A 105 -7.77 -12.17 0.07
N TRP A 106 -8.99 -11.68 0.32
CA TRP A 106 -9.24 -10.63 1.32
C TRP A 106 -8.93 -11.09 2.75
N ARG A 107 -9.02 -12.40 3.04
CA ARG A 107 -8.66 -12.95 4.36
C ARG A 107 -7.14 -12.90 4.57
N ALA A 108 -6.37 -13.34 3.56
CA ALA A 108 -4.92 -13.24 3.59
C ALA A 108 -4.45 -11.79 3.64
N PHE A 109 -5.11 -10.89 2.89
CA PHE A 109 -4.82 -9.46 2.91
C PHE A 109 -5.04 -8.87 4.31
N SER A 110 -6.20 -9.15 4.91
CA SER A 110 -6.56 -8.60 6.22
C SER A 110 -5.60 -9.07 7.31
N LEU A 111 -5.22 -10.36 7.28
CA LEU A 111 -4.29 -10.93 8.25
C LEU A 111 -2.85 -10.42 8.04
N THR A 112 -2.42 -10.25 6.79
CA THR A 112 -1.14 -9.61 6.45
C THR A 112 -1.10 -8.19 6.99
N ALA A 113 -2.11 -7.38 6.67
CA ALA A 113 -2.21 -6.00 7.11
C ALA A 113 -2.23 -5.88 8.64
N PHE A 114 -2.95 -6.79 9.33
CA PHE A 114 -2.97 -6.85 10.78
C PHE A 114 -1.58 -7.11 11.37
N PHE A 115 -0.87 -8.14 10.91
CA PHE A 115 0.45 -8.47 11.44
C PHE A 115 1.48 -7.38 11.15
N ILE A 116 1.47 -6.85 9.92
CA ILE A 116 2.37 -5.77 9.52
C ILE A 116 2.12 -4.52 10.36
N LEU A 117 0.86 -4.13 10.55
CA LEU A 117 0.51 -3.00 11.39
C LEU A 117 0.91 -3.23 12.86
N LEU A 118 0.64 -4.43 13.39
CA LEU A 118 1.00 -4.78 14.76
C LEU A 118 2.52 -4.68 14.99
N VAL A 119 3.32 -5.33 14.13
CA VAL A 119 4.79 -5.33 14.24
C VAL A 119 5.34 -3.92 14.07
N SER A 120 4.84 -3.17 13.08
CA SER A 120 5.21 -1.78 12.85
C SER A 120 4.93 -0.92 14.09
N LEU A 121 3.72 -0.96 14.65
CA LEU A 121 3.37 -0.18 15.83
C LEU A 121 4.20 -0.58 17.05
N MET A 122 4.42 -1.87 17.26
CA MET A 122 5.29 -2.35 18.34
C MET A 122 6.69 -1.76 18.19
N TRP A 123 7.27 -1.83 16.99
CA TRP A 123 8.60 -1.30 16.73
C TRP A 123 8.67 0.23 16.87
N GLU A 124 7.68 0.97 16.35
CA GLU A 124 7.61 2.43 16.45
C GLU A 124 7.59 2.89 17.91
N VAL A 125 6.71 2.28 18.71
CA VAL A 125 6.45 2.73 20.08
C VAL A 125 7.51 2.25 21.06
N THR A 126 8.12 1.08 20.84
CA THR A 126 9.06 0.49 21.81
C THR A 126 10.52 0.74 21.48
N LEU A 127 10.89 0.89 20.21
CA LEU A 127 12.28 1.04 19.78
C LEU A 127 12.50 2.37 19.07
N ALA A 128 11.72 2.66 18.04
CA ALA A 128 11.97 3.81 17.17
C ALA A 128 11.96 5.16 17.89
N ILE A 129 10.82 5.46 18.53
CA ILE A 129 10.59 6.73 19.21
C ILE A 129 11.48 6.83 20.45
N PRO A 130 11.53 5.84 21.36
CA PRO A 130 12.33 5.95 22.57
C PRO A 130 13.83 6.14 22.32
N TYR A 131 14.36 5.52 21.27
CA TYR A 131 15.78 5.63 20.92
C TYR A 131 16.06 6.73 19.87
N GLY A 132 15.05 7.44 19.38
CA GLY A 132 15.19 8.55 18.44
C GLY A 132 15.78 8.14 17.09
N TRP A 133 15.48 6.93 16.61
CA TRP A 133 16.07 6.36 15.39
C TRP A 133 15.67 7.13 14.11
N TRP A 134 14.49 7.75 14.09
CA TRP A 134 14.11 8.76 13.09
C TRP A 134 13.46 9.97 13.73
N ASN A 135 13.60 11.10 13.03
CA ASN A 135 12.98 12.37 13.37
C ASN A 135 11.99 12.79 12.29
N PHE A 136 10.84 13.29 12.73
CA PHE A 136 9.76 13.69 11.84
C PHE A 136 9.79 15.20 11.60
N ARG A 137 9.95 15.60 10.34
CA ARG A 137 9.88 17.02 9.96
C ARG A 137 8.43 17.48 9.96
N ALA A 138 8.03 18.23 11.00
CA ALA A 138 6.67 18.73 11.16
C ALA A 138 6.13 19.48 9.92
N GLU A 139 7.01 20.15 9.16
CA GLU A 139 6.67 20.84 7.92
C GLU A 139 6.19 19.92 6.80
N GLN A 140 6.64 18.65 6.78
CA GLN A 140 6.28 17.65 5.76
C GLN A 140 5.14 16.72 6.18
N MET A 141 4.75 16.79 7.46
CA MET A 141 3.70 15.98 8.07
C MET A 141 2.37 16.74 8.04
N LEU A 142 1.25 16.01 8.01
CA LEU A 142 -0.11 16.49 8.17
C LEU A 142 -0.31 17.22 9.50
N GLY A 143 0.42 16.79 10.53
CA GLY A 143 0.38 17.36 11.88
C GLY A 143 -0.63 16.69 12.81
N VAL A 144 -1.20 15.57 12.40
CA VAL A 144 -1.99 14.68 13.28
C VAL A 144 -1.03 13.71 13.95
N ARG A 145 -1.08 13.65 15.29
CA ARG A 145 -0.17 12.83 16.10
C ARG A 145 -0.93 12.07 17.17
N ILE A 146 -0.50 10.85 17.44
CA ILE A 146 -1.05 9.98 18.48
C ILE A 146 -0.33 10.30 19.78
N THR A 147 -0.98 11.07 20.65
CA THR A 147 -0.39 11.56 21.91
C THR A 147 -0.03 10.43 22.87
N ALA A 148 -0.84 9.36 22.90
CA ALA A 148 -0.60 8.20 23.76
C ALA A 148 0.66 7.39 23.37
N TRP A 149 1.18 7.57 22.15
CA TRP A 149 2.30 6.81 21.59
C TRP A 149 3.49 7.71 21.29
N GLY A 150 3.87 8.56 22.25
CA GLY A 150 5.05 9.41 22.12
C GLY A 150 4.98 10.40 20.95
N TYR A 151 3.78 10.91 20.65
CA TYR A 151 3.53 11.83 19.53
C TYR A 151 3.81 11.23 18.13
N LEU A 152 3.62 9.91 17.95
CA LEU A 152 3.74 9.23 16.66
C LEU A 152 2.86 9.91 15.58
N PRO A 153 3.42 10.33 14.44
CA PRO A 153 2.63 10.83 13.31
C PRO A 153 1.69 9.75 12.77
N ILE A 154 0.49 10.15 12.33
CA ILE A 154 -0.48 9.19 11.76
C ILE A 154 0.05 8.55 10.48
N GLU A 155 0.94 9.24 9.77
CA GLU A 155 1.57 8.78 8.54
C GLU A 155 2.36 7.49 8.71
N GLU A 156 2.99 7.26 9.87
CA GLU A 156 3.73 6.02 10.12
C GLU A 156 2.79 4.80 10.22
N VAL A 157 1.58 5.01 10.74
CA VAL A 157 0.51 4.01 10.72
C VAL A 157 0.05 3.77 9.28
N CYS A 158 -0.11 4.84 8.50
CA CYS A 158 -0.54 4.76 7.11
C CYS A 158 0.51 4.13 6.19
N LEU A 159 1.80 4.33 6.44
CA LEU A 159 2.89 3.85 5.58
C LEU A 159 2.77 2.35 5.30
N TRP A 160 2.70 1.55 6.36
CA TRP A 160 2.71 0.10 6.22
C TRP A 160 1.39 -0.47 5.69
N MET A 161 0.28 0.24 5.97
CA MET A 161 -1.01 -0.07 5.36
C MET A 161 -0.99 0.21 3.85
N THR A 162 -0.43 1.34 3.44
CA THR A 162 -0.22 1.73 2.05
C THR A 162 0.65 0.72 1.31
N VAL A 163 1.80 0.35 1.90
CA VAL A 163 2.73 -0.62 1.32
C VAL A 163 2.03 -1.98 1.16
N THR A 164 1.32 -2.46 2.17
CA THR A 164 0.57 -3.73 2.10
C THR A 164 -0.46 -3.71 0.99
N TYR A 165 -1.27 -2.65 0.93
CA TYR A 165 -2.33 -2.50 -0.07
C TYR A 165 -1.77 -2.45 -1.50
N ALA A 166 -0.77 -1.63 -1.77
CA ALA A 166 -0.14 -1.53 -3.08
C ALA A 166 0.54 -2.84 -3.49
N THR A 167 1.25 -3.49 -2.57
CA THR A 167 1.97 -4.75 -2.82
C THR A 167 1.00 -5.85 -3.26
N VAL A 168 -0.12 -6.01 -2.56
CA VAL A 168 -1.11 -7.05 -2.88
C VAL A 168 -1.77 -6.81 -4.24
N ILE A 169 -2.11 -5.56 -4.57
CA ILE A 169 -2.67 -5.22 -5.89
C ILE A 169 -1.69 -5.59 -7.01
N VAL A 170 -0.41 -5.22 -6.84
CA VAL A 170 0.63 -5.50 -7.85
C VAL A 170 0.86 -7.00 -7.95
N TYR A 171 1.01 -7.69 -6.82
CA TYR A 171 1.20 -9.14 -6.77
C TYR A 171 0.09 -9.90 -7.51
N GLU A 172 -1.18 -9.64 -7.16
CA GLU A 172 -2.30 -10.35 -7.78
C GLU A 172 -2.41 -10.06 -9.28
N THR A 173 -2.10 -8.83 -9.70
CA THR A 173 -2.04 -8.48 -11.12
C THR A 173 -0.93 -9.25 -11.84
N VAL A 174 0.25 -9.35 -11.24
CA VAL A 174 1.38 -10.12 -11.78
C VAL A 174 1.03 -11.60 -11.87
N LYS A 175 0.35 -12.14 -10.85
CA LYS A 175 -0.12 -13.53 -10.83
C LYS A 175 -1.13 -13.79 -11.96
N CYS A 176 -2.09 -12.89 -12.20
CA CYS A 176 -2.98 -12.95 -13.36
C CYS A 176 -2.21 -12.92 -14.69
N TRP A 177 -1.21 -12.04 -14.82
CA TRP A 177 -0.36 -11.99 -16.02
C TRP A 177 0.33 -13.33 -16.25
N GLN A 178 1.00 -13.88 -15.23
CA GLN A 178 1.69 -15.16 -15.32
C GLN A 178 0.74 -16.32 -15.65
N SER A 179 -0.43 -16.40 -15.00
CA SER A 179 -1.43 -17.44 -15.25
C SER A 179 -2.02 -17.38 -16.66
N SER A 180 -2.04 -16.21 -17.31
CA SER A 180 -2.57 -16.05 -18.66
C SER A 180 -1.66 -16.59 -19.77
N GLY A 181 -0.36 -16.79 -19.50
CA GLY A 181 0.64 -17.18 -20.51
C GLY A 181 0.91 -16.13 -21.60
N ARG A 182 0.34 -14.93 -21.49
CA ARG A 182 0.45 -13.86 -22.49
C ARG A 182 1.74 -13.05 -22.31
N SER A 183 2.24 -12.45 -23.39
CA SER A 183 3.30 -11.46 -23.29
C SER A 183 2.84 -10.24 -22.48
N MET A 184 3.75 -9.59 -21.75
CA MET A 184 3.41 -8.48 -20.84
C MET A 184 2.64 -7.35 -21.55
N ARG A 185 3.09 -6.92 -22.73
CA ARG A 185 2.42 -5.85 -23.49
C ARG A 185 0.97 -6.23 -23.84
N HIS A 186 0.78 -7.46 -24.31
CA HIS A 186 -0.54 -7.97 -24.67
C HIS A 186 -1.45 -8.13 -23.44
N ALA A 187 -0.92 -8.60 -22.31
CA ALA A 187 -1.69 -8.76 -21.08
C ALA A 187 -2.14 -7.41 -20.48
N PHE A 188 -1.25 -6.41 -20.46
CA PHE A 188 -1.55 -5.12 -19.83
C PHE A 188 -2.38 -4.19 -20.70
N PHE A 189 -2.12 -4.10 -22.01
CA PHE A 189 -2.80 -3.16 -22.90
C PHE A 189 -3.90 -3.81 -23.76
N GLY A 190 -3.92 -5.15 -23.85
CA GLY A 190 -4.72 -5.89 -24.82
C GLY A 190 -4.03 -5.95 -26.19
N ASN A 191 -4.67 -6.59 -27.17
CA ASN A 191 -4.27 -6.42 -28.56
C ASN A 191 -4.57 -4.98 -28.99
N SER A 192 -3.54 -4.25 -29.41
CA SER A 192 -3.72 -3.21 -30.42
C SER A 192 -4.25 -3.93 -31.67
N LEU A 193 -5.51 -3.68 -32.00
CA LEU A 193 -5.95 -3.83 -33.39
C LEU A 193 -5.10 -2.90 -34.26
#